data_AF-A0A954QKY9-F1
#
_entry.id   AF-A0A954QKY9-F1
#
_cell.length_a   1.000
_cell.length_b   1.000
_cell.length_c   1.000
_cell.angle_alpha   90.00
_cell.angle_beta   90.00
_cell.angle_gamma   90.00
#
_symmetry.space_group_name_H-M   'P 1'
#
loop_
_entity.id
_entity.type
_entity.pdbx_description
1 polymer ?
#
loop_
_entity_poly.entity_id
_entity_poly.type
_entity_poly.pdbx_seq_one_letter_code
_entity_poly.pdbx_strand_id
1 'polypeptide(L)'
;QMFNLGLLSLEMRGLTERLYWATCAKIRDLTRKLDQVPEELEALETILSDIYFCNFSVFQSLPDSWAIDQLFPIMPIHRLDEKPTRKGVLADITCDSDGKIDRFVSPRETKRTLELHQITRADEYYLAVFLVGAYQETLGDLHNLFGDTHVVHVRFHDDGDWWIEEIVDGDTANKVLEYMEYDVADLLPAVT
;
A
#
# COMPACT_ATOMS: atom_id res chain seq x y z
N GLN A 1 12.45 -25.62 9.98
CA GLN A 1 13.53 -26.60 9.71
C GLN A 1 13.00 -28.04 9.61
N MET A 2 12.33 -28.59 10.63
CA MET A 2 11.82 -29.97 10.61
C MET A 2 10.85 -30.29 9.46
N PHE A 3 9.97 -29.35 9.07
CA PHE A 3 9.11 -29.52 7.89
C PHE A 3 9.91 -29.71 6.60
N ASN A 4 10.95 -28.91 6.37
CA ASN A 4 11.81 -29.01 5.18
C ASN A 4 12.60 -30.32 5.14
N LEU A 5 12.83 -30.94 6.30
CA LEU A 5 13.47 -32.25 6.43
C LEU A 5 12.47 -33.42 6.33
N GLY A 6 11.18 -33.16 6.09
CA GLY A 6 10.13 -34.18 6.02
C GLY A 6 9.72 -34.77 7.38
N LEU A 7 10.16 -34.18 8.49
CA LEU A 7 9.89 -34.67 9.85
C LEU A 7 8.55 -34.16 10.43
N LEU A 8 7.93 -33.17 9.79
CA LEU A 8 6.63 -32.62 10.18
C LEU A 8 5.69 -32.63 8.97
N SER A 9 4.42 -32.96 9.21
CA SER A 9 3.37 -32.82 8.19
C SER A 9 2.96 -31.36 7.98
N LEU A 10 2.23 -31.08 6.90
CA LEU A 10 1.70 -29.74 6.61
C LEU A 10 0.73 -29.28 7.70
N GLU A 11 -0.08 -30.18 8.24
CA GLU A 11 -1.01 -29.90 9.34
C GLU A 11 -0.26 -29.48 10.61
N MET A 12 0.83 -30.18 10.95
CA MET A 12 1.67 -29.83 12.10
C MET A 12 2.35 -28.48 11.91
N ARG A 13 2.84 -28.19 10.70
CA ARG A 13 3.39 -26.87 10.37
C ARG A 13 2.34 -25.77 10.54
N GLY A 14 1.14 -25.96 9.98
CA GLY A 14 0.05 -25.00 10.10
C GLY A 14 -0.38 -24.76 11.55
N LEU A 15 -0.46 -25.81 12.38
CA LEU A 15 -0.73 -25.67 13.81
C LEU A 15 0.36 -24.87 14.53
N THR A 16 1.63 -25.16 14.23
CA THR A 16 2.78 -24.47 14.82
C THR A 16 2.78 -22.99 14.48
N GLU A 17 2.55 -22.64 13.20
CA GLU A 17 2.45 -21.25 12.74
C GLU A 17 1.29 -20.52 13.44
N ARG A 18 0.11 -21.15 13.56
CA ARG A 18 -1.03 -20.56 14.29
C ARG A 18 -0.72 -20.30 15.77
N LEU A 19 -0.07 -21.26 16.45
CA LEU A 19 0.31 -21.11 17.86
C LEU A 19 1.36 -20.01 18.04
N TYR A 20 2.33 -19.92 17.13
CA TYR A 20 3.32 -18.85 17.11
C TYR A 20 2.65 -17.48 17.03
N TRP A 21 1.82 -17.25 16.02
CA TRP A 21 1.14 -15.96 15.82
C TRP A 21 0.18 -15.61 16.96
N ALA A 22 -0.57 -16.57 17.49
CA ALA A 22 -1.44 -16.35 18.64
C ALA A 22 -0.64 -15.97 19.91
N THR A 23 0.53 -16.57 20.10
CA THR A 23 1.42 -16.25 21.22
C THR A 23 2.01 -14.85 21.06
N CYS A 24 2.52 -14.51 19.88
CA CYS A 24 3.01 -13.17 19.55
C CYS A 24 1.94 -12.10 19.78
N ALA A 25 0.70 -12.32 19.31
CA ALA A 25 -0.40 -11.39 19.53
C ALA A 25 -0.70 -11.18 21.02
N LYS A 26 -0.72 -12.26 21.80
CA LYS A 26 -0.92 -12.18 23.25
C LYS A 26 0.23 -11.45 23.95
N ILE A 27 1.48 -11.68 23.54
CA ILE A 27 2.63 -10.95 24.07
C ILE A 27 2.47 -9.46 23.78
N ARG A 28 2.23 -9.07 22.52
CA ARG A 28 2.02 -7.66 22.11
C ARG A 28 0.97 -6.96 22.97
N ASP A 29 -0.17 -7.60 23.20
CA ASP A 29 -1.27 -7.02 23.99
C ASP A 29 -0.91 -6.84 25.47
N LEU A 30 0.02 -7.65 26.01
CA LEU A 30 0.59 -7.45 27.34
C LEU A 30 1.64 -6.33 27.32
N THR A 31 2.51 -6.26 26.30
CA THR A 31 3.55 -5.23 26.20
C THR A 31 2.97 -3.83 26.11
N ARG A 32 1.82 -3.66 25.45
CA ARG A 32 1.07 -2.39 25.39
C ARG A 32 0.63 -1.84 26.75
N LYS A 33 0.63 -2.67 27.80
CA LYS A 33 0.25 -2.26 29.17
C LYS A 33 1.45 -1.89 30.04
N LEU A 34 2.67 -2.08 29.53
CA LEU A 34 3.89 -1.71 30.24
C LEU A 34 4.17 -0.23 30.02
N ASP A 35 4.73 0.43 31.04
CA ASP A 35 5.19 1.81 30.92
C ASP A 35 6.38 1.93 29.95
N GLN A 36 7.20 0.88 29.88
CA GLN A 36 8.33 0.78 28.96
C GLN A 36 8.34 -0.60 28.29
N VAL A 37 8.45 -0.60 26.97
CA VAL A 37 8.55 -1.81 26.15
C VAL A 37 10.02 -2.27 26.15
N PRO A 38 10.32 -3.54 26.44
CA PRO A 38 11.66 -4.10 26.27
C PRO A 38 12.09 -4.06 24.80
N GLU A 39 13.38 -3.77 24.56
CA GLU A 39 13.96 -3.64 23.21
C GLU A 39 13.69 -4.87 22.34
N GLU A 40 13.75 -6.07 22.93
CA GLU A 40 13.52 -7.34 22.22
C GLU A 40 12.07 -7.49 21.70
N LEU A 41 11.14 -6.70 22.24
CA LEU A 41 9.71 -6.74 21.89
C LEU A 41 9.27 -5.53 21.07
N GLU A 42 10.14 -4.56 20.79
CA GLU A 42 9.79 -3.36 20.00
C GLU A 42 9.36 -3.74 18.57
N ALA A 43 10.06 -4.70 17.96
CA ALA A 43 9.76 -5.17 16.60
C ALA A 43 8.41 -5.89 16.49
N LEU A 44 7.81 -6.32 17.60
CA LEU A 44 6.61 -7.15 17.61
C LEU A 44 5.39 -6.42 17.03
N GLU A 45 5.29 -5.10 17.22
CA GLU A 45 4.24 -4.27 16.60
C GLU A 45 4.35 -4.26 15.07
N THR A 46 5.57 -4.16 14.54
CA THR A 46 5.82 -4.18 13.09
C THR A 46 5.56 -5.57 12.50
N ILE A 47 6.01 -6.62 13.19
CA ILE A 47 5.82 -8.02 12.76
C ILE A 47 4.34 -8.40 12.71
N LEU A 48 3.53 -7.86 13.63
CA LEU A 48 2.08 -8.09 13.70
C LEU A 48 1.26 -6.97 13.03
N SER A 49 1.90 -6.12 12.24
CA SER A 49 1.21 -5.05 11.53
C SER A 49 0.33 -5.65 10.42
N ASP A 50 -0.76 -4.96 10.14
CA ASP A 50 -1.64 -5.32 9.05
C ASP A 50 -1.05 -4.91 7.71
N ILE A 51 -1.47 -5.59 6.64
CA ILE A 51 -1.15 -5.18 5.27
C ILE A 51 -2.43 -4.60 4.67
N TYR A 52 -2.35 -3.33 4.27
CA TYR A 52 -3.43 -2.63 3.57
C TYR A 52 -3.12 -2.60 2.08
N PHE A 53 -3.87 -3.38 1.31
CA PHE A 53 -3.76 -3.39 -0.14
C PHE A 53 -4.44 -2.17 -0.73
N CYS A 54 -3.67 -1.36 -1.46
CA CYS A 54 -4.08 -0.11 -2.05
C CYS A 54 -4.19 -0.29 -3.56
N ASN A 55 -5.28 0.20 -4.15
CA ASN A 55 -5.54 0.08 -5.59
C ASN A 55 -4.72 1.11 -6.39
N PHE A 56 -3.42 0.90 -6.49
CA PHE A 56 -2.48 1.66 -7.30
C PHE A 56 -1.25 0.80 -7.61
N SER A 57 -0.23 1.36 -8.26
CA SER A 57 1.09 0.74 -8.45
C SER A 57 2.16 1.67 -7.91
N VAL A 58 3.02 1.18 -7.02
CA VAL A 58 4.16 1.95 -6.49
C VAL A 58 5.12 2.31 -7.62
N PHE A 59 5.36 1.38 -8.54
CA PHE A 59 6.28 1.58 -9.68
C PHE A 59 5.77 2.65 -10.65
N GLN A 60 4.45 2.76 -10.81
CA GLN A 60 3.84 3.74 -11.70
C GLN A 60 3.74 5.13 -11.03
N SER A 61 3.25 5.18 -9.79
CA SER A 61 2.88 6.46 -9.16
C SER A 61 3.90 6.99 -8.16
N LEU A 62 4.80 6.15 -7.63
CA LEU A 62 5.78 6.49 -6.60
C LEU A 62 7.17 5.84 -6.86
N PRO A 63 7.74 5.99 -8.07
CA PRO A 63 8.98 5.30 -8.44
C PRO A 63 10.15 5.63 -7.50
N ASP A 64 10.24 6.85 -6.97
CA ASP A 64 11.32 7.22 -6.04
C ASP A 64 11.19 6.54 -4.68
N SER A 65 9.98 6.18 -4.26
CA SER A 65 9.77 5.41 -3.01
C SER A 65 10.42 4.03 -3.12
N TRP A 66 10.40 3.44 -4.30
CA TRP A 66 11.01 2.15 -4.59
C TRP A 66 12.51 2.28 -4.87
N ALA A 67 12.90 3.24 -5.73
CA ALA A 67 14.27 3.33 -6.24
C ALA A 67 15.28 3.88 -5.21
N ILE A 68 14.86 4.84 -4.36
CA ILE A 68 15.77 5.59 -3.48
C ILE A 68 15.25 5.78 -2.05
N ASP A 69 14.27 4.98 -1.62
CA ASP A 69 13.65 5.07 -0.29
C ASP A 69 13.07 6.47 0.04
N GLN A 70 12.61 7.21 -0.98
CA GLN A 70 12.03 8.55 -0.78
C GLN A 70 10.78 8.46 0.09
N LEU A 71 10.71 9.32 1.12
CA LEU A 71 9.57 9.36 2.02
C LEU A 71 8.51 10.34 1.52
N PHE A 72 7.29 9.84 1.33
CA PHE A 72 6.11 10.64 1.06
C PHE A 72 5.21 10.71 2.29
N PRO A 73 4.61 11.87 2.63
CA PRO A 73 3.54 11.92 3.61
C PRO A 73 2.31 11.17 3.07
N ILE A 74 1.79 10.22 3.86
CA ILE A 74 0.61 9.43 3.51
C ILE A 74 -0.36 9.47 4.68
N MET A 75 -1.63 9.74 4.40
CA MET A 75 -2.68 9.70 5.42
C MET A 75 -4.06 9.40 4.82
N PRO A 76 -5.02 8.92 5.63
CA PRO A 76 -6.43 8.91 5.25
C PRO A 76 -6.92 10.33 4.95
N ILE A 77 -7.84 10.47 3.99
CA ILE A 77 -8.46 11.77 3.66
C ILE A 77 -9.90 11.91 4.16
N HIS A 78 -10.34 10.94 4.96
CA HIS A 78 -11.66 10.88 5.57
C HIS A 78 -11.53 10.23 6.95
N ARG A 79 -12.59 10.34 7.76
CA ARG A 79 -12.63 9.85 9.16
C ARG A 79 -11.52 10.45 10.04
N LEU A 80 -11.14 11.70 9.77
CA LEU A 80 -10.05 12.39 10.48
C LEU A 80 -10.40 12.77 11.93
N ASP A 81 -11.67 12.73 12.26
CA ASP A 81 -12.24 12.90 13.60
C ASP A 81 -12.27 11.60 14.41
N GLU A 82 -12.06 10.45 13.76
CA GLU A 82 -11.93 9.16 14.40
C GLU A 82 -10.47 8.85 14.75
N LYS A 83 -10.26 8.19 15.89
CA LYS A 83 -8.91 7.76 16.27
C LYS A 83 -8.55 6.47 15.52
N PRO A 84 -7.43 6.42 14.77
CA PRO A 84 -6.93 5.18 14.17
C PRO A 84 -6.68 4.10 15.23
N THR A 85 -7.08 2.85 14.94
CA THR A 85 -6.97 1.71 15.87
C THR A 85 -6.04 0.61 15.38
N ARG A 86 -5.60 0.70 14.12
CA ARG A 86 -4.73 -0.28 13.47
C ARG A 86 -3.38 0.35 13.13
N LYS A 87 -2.37 -0.51 13.03
CA LYS A 87 -1.05 -0.15 12.50
C LYS A 87 -0.81 -1.07 11.33
N GLY A 88 -0.48 -0.49 10.17
CA GLY A 88 -0.27 -1.27 8.97
C GLY A 88 0.86 -0.74 8.10
N VAL A 89 1.31 -1.60 7.21
CA VAL A 89 2.08 -1.24 6.03
C VAL A 89 1.13 -1.17 4.84
N LEU A 90 1.51 -0.42 3.81
CA LEU A 90 0.74 -0.35 2.58
C LEU A 90 1.40 -1.29 1.57
N ALA A 91 0.60 -2.08 0.88
CA ALA A 91 1.02 -2.83 -0.30
C ALA A 91 0.19 -2.34 -1.48
N ASP A 92 0.78 -2.32 -2.66
CA ASP A 92 0.04 -2.11 -3.89
C ASP A 92 -0.61 -3.43 -4.36
N ILE A 93 -1.25 -3.42 -5.53
CA ILE A 93 -1.89 -4.61 -6.11
C ILE A 93 -1.02 -5.31 -7.15
N THR A 94 0.26 -4.94 -7.24
CA THR A 94 1.20 -5.62 -8.13
C THR A 94 1.57 -7.00 -7.57
N CYS A 95 2.16 -7.83 -8.42
CA CYS A 95 2.62 -9.16 -8.03
C CYS A 95 4.01 -9.13 -7.38
N ASP A 96 4.66 -7.96 -7.35
CA ASP A 96 6.00 -7.80 -6.84
C ASP A 96 5.99 -7.48 -5.33
N SER A 97 6.86 -8.15 -4.57
CA SER A 97 6.99 -7.91 -3.14
C SER A 97 7.57 -6.53 -2.80
N ASP A 98 8.20 -5.87 -3.77
CA ASP A 98 8.72 -4.51 -3.66
C ASP A 98 7.62 -3.44 -3.82
N GLY A 99 6.42 -3.83 -4.28
CA GLY A 99 5.21 -3.01 -4.32
C GLY A 99 4.64 -2.72 -2.93
N LYS A 100 5.46 -2.20 -2.01
CA LYS A 100 5.08 -1.92 -0.62
C LYS A 100 5.70 -0.64 -0.09
N ILE A 101 5.01 -0.01 0.84
CA ILE A 101 5.48 1.14 1.61
C ILE A 101 5.48 0.74 3.08
N ASP A 102 6.69 0.57 3.63
CA ASP A 102 6.94 0.20 5.03
C ASP A 102 7.75 1.26 5.80
N ARG A 103 7.88 2.46 5.23
CA ARG A 103 8.57 3.62 5.81
C ARG A 103 7.66 4.84 5.70
N PHE A 104 7.42 5.51 6.84
CA PHE A 104 6.50 6.64 6.91
C PHE A 104 7.13 7.84 7.63
N VAL A 105 6.74 9.04 7.21
CA VAL A 105 7.22 10.31 7.77
C VAL A 105 6.80 10.43 9.25
N SER A 106 7.72 10.91 10.09
CA SER A 106 7.40 11.28 11.48
C SER A 106 8.36 12.36 12.02
N PRO A 107 7.96 13.15 13.03
CA PRO A 107 8.72 14.32 13.49
C PRO A 107 10.10 14.03 14.07
N ARG A 108 10.36 12.80 14.53
CA ARG A 108 11.64 12.41 15.16
C ARG A 108 12.40 11.42 14.29
N GLU A 109 11.75 10.31 13.99
CA GLU A 109 12.34 9.17 13.27
C GLU A 109 11.33 8.61 12.27
N THR A 110 11.84 7.91 11.25
CA THR A 110 11.02 7.20 10.27
C THR A 110 10.24 6.08 10.96
N LYS A 111 8.91 6.10 10.81
CA LYS A 111 8.05 5.02 11.31
C LYS A 111 8.07 3.83 10.37
N ARG A 112 7.91 2.62 10.92
CA ARG A 112 7.78 1.37 10.15
C ARG A 112 6.33 0.96 9.86
N THR A 113 5.37 1.69 10.42
CA THR A 113 3.93 1.46 10.22
C THR A 113 3.18 2.79 10.20
N LEU A 114 2.03 2.80 9.54
CA LEU A 114 1.10 3.92 9.51
C LEU A 114 -0.10 3.61 10.41
N GLU A 115 -0.53 4.61 11.19
CA GLU A 115 -1.78 4.53 11.95
C GLU A 115 -2.99 4.63 11.02
N LEU A 116 -3.82 3.59 11.00
CA LEU A 116 -4.95 3.44 10.08
C LEU A 116 -6.24 3.08 10.83
N HIS A 117 -7.39 3.42 10.22
CA HIS A 117 -8.68 2.97 10.71
C HIS A 117 -8.92 1.53 10.30
N GLN A 118 -9.65 0.79 11.14
CA GLN A 118 -10.15 -0.52 10.75
C GLN A 118 -11.11 -0.38 9.56
N ILE A 119 -10.82 -1.08 8.47
CA ILE A 119 -11.69 -1.19 7.30
C ILE A 119 -12.74 -2.27 7.56
N THR A 120 -14.00 -1.96 7.26
CA THR A 120 -15.08 -2.95 7.19
C THR A 120 -15.40 -3.24 5.72
N ARG A 121 -15.97 -4.41 5.40
CA ARG A 121 -16.19 -4.85 4.01
C ARG A 121 -17.09 -3.94 3.17
N ALA A 122 -17.81 -3.01 3.80
CA ALA A 122 -18.77 -2.14 3.13
C ALA A 122 -18.25 -0.71 2.89
N ASP A 123 -17.12 -0.34 3.48
CA ASP A 123 -16.69 1.07 3.51
C ASP A 123 -15.54 1.32 2.54
N GLU A 124 -15.71 2.33 1.70
CA GLU A 124 -14.62 2.88 0.90
C GLU A 124 -13.56 3.50 1.82
N TYR A 125 -12.28 3.26 1.52
CA TYR A 125 -11.18 3.73 2.35
C TYR A 125 -10.08 4.37 1.51
N TYR A 126 -10.16 5.68 1.35
CA TYR A 126 -9.20 6.48 0.60
C TYR A 126 -8.01 6.94 1.44
N LEU A 127 -6.84 6.83 0.84
CA LEU A 127 -5.58 7.41 1.30
C LEU A 127 -5.14 8.45 0.26
N ALA A 128 -4.42 9.47 0.71
CA ALA A 128 -3.69 10.36 -0.17
C ALA A 128 -2.20 10.30 0.13
N VAL A 129 -1.42 10.34 -0.95
CA VAL A 129 0.03 10.49 -0.92
C VAL A 129 0.34 11.91 -1.38
N PHE A 130 1.07 12.64 -0.55
CA PHE A 130 1.35 14.05 -0.77
C PHE A 130 2.79 14.26 -1.24
N LEU A 131 3.06 15.44 -1.81
CA LEU A 131 4.38 15.85 -2.28
C LEU A 131 4.91 15.00 -3.45
N VAL A 132 4.01 14.49 -4.30
CA VAL A 132 4.33 13.66 -5.48
C VAL A 132 4.53 14.48 -6.77
N GLY A 133 4.43 15.81 -6.71
CA GLY A 133 4.41 16.67 -7.90
C GLY A 133 5.74 16.84 -8.64
N ALA A 134 6.83 16.25 -8.16
CA ALA A 134 8.15 16.30 -8.81
C ALA A 134 8.64 14.90 -9.12
N TYR A 135 9.11 14.69 -10.36
CA TYR A 135 9.66 13.45 -10.92
C TYR A 135 8.69 12.27 -11.05
N GLN A 136 7.72 12.09 -10.14
CA GLN A 136 6.96 10.84 -10.02
C GLN A 136 6.17 10.50 -11.29
N GLU A 137 5.50 11.49 -11.88
CA GLU A 137 4.67 11.29 -13.09
C GLU A 137 5.50 10.88 -14.30
N THR A 138 6.68 11.47 -14.50
CA THR A 138 7.51 11.19 -15.69
C THR A 138 8.37 9.95 -15.55
N LEU A 139 8.62 9.48 -14.32
CA LEU A 139 9.48 8.31 -14.04
C LEU A 139 8.69 7.01 -13.85
N GLY A 140 7.36 7.06 -13.90
CA GLY A 140 6.51 5.86 -13.77
C GLY A 140 6.78 4.83 -14.86
N ASP A 141 6.70 3.55 -14.49
CA ASP A 141 6.81 2.41 -15.40
C ASP A 141 5.56 1.53 -15.37
N LEU A 142 5.28 0.87 -16.50
CA LEU A 142 4.14 -0.02 -16.76
C LEU A 142 4.30 -1.39 -16.09
N HIS A 143 4.80 -1.44 -14.86
CA HIS A 143 4.97 -2.69 -14.12
C HIS A 143 3.62 -3.40 -13.98
N ASN A 144 3.58 -4.70 -14.29
CA ASN A 144 2.33 -5.47 -14.39
C ASN A 144 1.29 -4.90 -15.37
N LEU A 145 1.71 -4.10 -16.35
CA LEU A 145 0.84 -3.41 -17.31
C LEU A 145 -0.15 -2.44 -16.64
N PHE A 146 0.17 -1.94 -15.45
CA PHE A 146 -0.55 -0.82 -14.86
C PHE A 146 -0.10 0.47 -15.54
N GLY A 147 -0.98 1.05 -16.36
CA GLY A 147 -0.72 2.30 -17.06
C GLY A 147 -0.99 3.56 -16.23
N ASP A 148 -0.97 4.70 -16.92
CA ASP A 148 -1.17 6.00 -16.30
C ASP A 148 -2.50 6.07 -15.54
N THR A 149 -2.48 6.72 -14.38
CA THR A 149 -3.68 6.99 -13.58
C THR A 149 -4.39 8.25 -14.08
N HIS A 150 -5.69 8.36 -13.81
CA HIS A 150 -6.41 9.62 -14.09
C HIS A 150 -5.76 10.82 -13.38
N VAL A 151 -5.61 11.92 -14.09
CA VAL A 151 -5.15 13.21 -13.54
C VAL A 151 -6.29 14.22 -13.62
N VAL A 152 -6.52 14.96 -12.54
CA VAL A 152 -7.57 15.97 -12.46
C VAL A 152 -6.96 17.31 -12.06
N HIS A 153 -7.13 18.32 -12.90
CA HIS A 153 -6.73 19.70 -12.59
C HIS A 153 -7.88 20.43 -11.90
N VAL A 154 -7.65 20.85 -10.66
CA VAL A 154 -8.63 21.59 -9.84
C VAL A 154 -8.17 23.03 -9.68
N ARG A 155 -9.04 23.99 -10.00
CA ARG A 155 -8.78 25.43 -9.82
C ARG A 155 -9.66 26.00 -8.71
N PHE A 156 -9.07 26.88 -7.91
CA PHE A 156 -9.75 27.67 -6.89
C PHE A 156 -9.96 29.10 -7.37
N HIS A 157 -11.11 29.69 -7.06
CA HIS A 157 -11.39 31.11 -7.26
C HIS A 157 -11.13 31.90 -5.97
N ASP A 158 -10.98 33.22 -6.12
CA ASP A 158 -10.72 34.14 -4.99
C ASP A 158 -11.90 34.25 -4.01
N ASP A 159 -13.11 33.88 -4.42
CA ASP A 159 -14.31 33.87 -3.57
C ASP A 159 -14.51 32.55 -2.78
N GLY A 160 -13.62 31.57 -2.96
CA GLY A 160 -13.66 30.29 -2.25
C GLY A 160 -14.35 29.16 -3.01
N ASP A 161 -14.88 29.40 -4.21
CA ASP A 161 -15.40 28.34 -5.07
C ASP A 161 -14.26 27.56 -5.77
N TRP A 162 -14.55 26.33 -6.18
CA TRP A 162 -13.61 25.47 -6.90
C TRP A 162 -14.31 24.74 -8.04
N TRP A 163 -13.55 24.38 -9.08
CA TRP A 163 -14.05 23.55 -10.18
C TRP A 163 -12.94 22.66 -10.76
N ILE A 164 -13.38 21.59 -11.42
CA ILE A 164 -12.50 20.74 -12.24
C ILE A 164 -12.31 21.45 -13.58
N GLU A 165 -11.08 21.87 -13.85
CA GLU A 165 -10.69 22.52 -15.10
C GLU A 165 -10.48 21.50 -16.21
N GLU A 166 -9.84 20.38 -15.88
CA GLU A 166 -9.46 19.36 -16.85
C GLU A 166 -9.41 17.99 -16.18
N ILE A 167 -9.78 16.96 -16.95
CA ILE A 167 -9.60 15.55 -16.62
C ILE A 167 -8.80 14.93 -17.75
N VAL A 168 -7.65 14.36 -17.41
CA VAL A 168 -6.85 13.54 -18.30
C VAL A 168 -7.12 12.09 -17.91
N ASP A 169 -7.67 11.32 -18.86
CA ASP A 169 -7.98 9.92 -18.63
C ASP A 169 -6.71 9.08 -18.55
N GLY A 170 -6.67 8.19 -17.56
CA GLY A 170 -5.63 7.18 -17.45
C GLY A 170 -5.72 6.12 -18.54
N ASP A 171 -4.70 5.27 -18.62
CA ASP A 171 -4.63 4.24 -19.64
C ASP A 171 -5.64 3.12 -19.39
N THR A 172 -6.23 2.65 -20.49
CA THR A 172 -7.04 1.42 -20.49
C THR A 172 -6.17 0.20 -20.77
N ALA A 173 -6.68 -1.00 -20.47
CA ALA A 173 -5.99 -2.24 -20.83
C ALA A 173 -5.64 -2.31 -22.33
N ASN A 174 -6.53 -1.83 -23.20
CA ASN A 174 -6.27 -1.74 -24.64
C ASN A 174 -5.08 -0.84 -24.96
N LYS A 175 -5.01 0.33 -24.31
CA LYS A 175 -3.92 1.29 -24.51
C LYS A 175 -2.58 0.71 -24.10
N VAL A 176 -2.54 -0.02 -22.98
CA VAL A 176 -1.32 -0.69 -22.53
C VAL A 176 -0.91 -1.84 -23.44
N LEU A 177 -1.87 -2.58 -24.02
CA LEU A 177 -1.58 -3.60 -25.03
C LEU A 177 -0.98 -3.00 -26.30
N GLU A 178 -1.46 -1.83 -26.74
CA GLU A 178 -0.86 -1.09 -27.86
C GLU A 178 0.59 -0.70 -27.58
N TYR A 179 0.93 -0.30 -26.34
CA TYR A 179 2.34 -0.05 -25.96
C TYR A 179 3.22 -1.29 -26.07
N MET A 180 2.63 -2.47 -25.89
CA MET A 180 3.30 -3.78 -26.07
C MET A 180 3.28 -4.28 -27.53
N GLU A 181 2.98 -3.39 -28.49
CA GLU A 181 2.92 -3.66 -29.92
C GLU A 181 1.85 -4.68 -30.36
N TYR A 182 0.80 -4.86 -29.56
CA TYR A 182 -0.38 -5.65 -29.96
C TYR A 182 -1.38 -4.80 -30.74
N ASP A 183 -1.96 -5.40 -31.79
CA ASP A 183 -3.13 -4.85 -32.47
C ASP A 183 -4.41 -5.30 -31.74
N VAL A 184 -5.01 -4.40 -30.99
CA VAL A 184 -6.24 -4.66 -30.21
C VAL A 184 -7.42 -4.97 -31.13
N ALA A 185 -7.47 -4.42 -32.35
CA ALA A 185 -8.54 -4.67 -33.30
C ALA A 185 -8.47 -6.10 -33.87
N ASP A 186 -7.28 -6.65 -34.02
CA ASP A 186 -7.07 -8.05 -34.41
C ASP A 186 -7.32 -9.01 -33.24
N LEU A 187 -7.03 -8.60 -32.00
CA LEU A 187 -7.25 -9.42 -30.81
C LEU A 187 -8.74 -9.59 -30.50
N LEU A 188 -9.54 -8.52 -30.61
CA LEU A 188 -10.94 -8.54 -30.17
C LEU A 188 -11.77 -9.70 -30.78
N PRO A 189 -11.73 -9.97 -32.10
CA PRO A 189 -12.44 -11.10 -32.72
C PRO A 189 -11.93 -12.49 -32.29
N ALA A 190 -10.72 -12.61 -31.75
CA ALA A 190 -10.14 -13.89 -31.34
C ALA A 190 -10.54 -14.30 -29.91
N VAL A 191 -11.03 -13.36 -29.11
CA VAL A 191 -11.45 -13.57 -27.71
C VAL A 191 -12.98 -13.50 -27.50
N THR A 192 -13.74 -13.19 -28.56
CA THR A 192 -15.21 -13.25 -28.57
C THR A 192 -15.70 -14.45 -29.37
#